data_AF-A0A432UZK9-F1
#
_entry.id   AF-A0A432UZK9-F1
#
_cell.length_a   1.000
_cell.length_b   1.000
_cell.length_c   1.000
_cell.angle_alpha   90.00
_cell.angle_beta   90.00
_cell.angle_gamma   90.00
#
_symmetry.space_group_name_H-M   'P 1'
#
loop_
_entity.id
_entity.type
_entity.pdbx_description
1 polymer ?
#
loop_
_entity_poly.entity_id
_entity_poly.type
_entity_poly.pdbx_seq_one_letter_code
_entity_poly.pdbx_strand_id
1 'polypeptide(L)'
;MSQKLASYGQWTYRGAWALEIVASIIGLTTGLALGIQAFEASQSATAMDLALASAPFFMVSIAELTKIPIATLLFSASWLWKPVVLVFLLLLAGITFETVLLGLERAGTLRELQYEELNSKIKVLEEEVTNLNAYELEAHKTDEIAKARADLEEVNGLAAKARQEMQARIAEVDSELSATTVLSPDAARARDSMREKEQRRAELFAQRDKDITSAVEQFESQRDSYVERIKLAREVNDTTSAQRWEAELAKLANPRPKIETKYEPQVRSIEADISATRAEFERLRASSPAMTTEQRQRLQARRGELDALFDTVSADWERRIERSRVALATAQEAEGVQTELLTKNRARLDHVKSEITELEKQRIPLARTDQIRRLAARWEGKKPEEVTEAEAGVVAAIWFSSLAIIAGLAGPITAMVALALQRIAAGTEGPKGSRLSRLLRRMLLTWRWKRVRTVKVPVEIPVEREVEIEKRIEVPVEKIVKEILYVPVLTDDPAALRQALDNDLPAEVADLVKVSAKQGRKNAGST
;
A
#
# COMPACT_ATOMS: atom_id res chain seq x y z
N MET A 1 57.56 -32.28 -20.54
CA MET A 1 56.09 -32.10 -20.49
C MET A 1 55.38 -33.32 -19.90
N SER A 2 55.67 -34.54 -20.37
CA SER A 2 55.08 -35.80 -19.86
C SER A 2 55.25 -36.01 -18.33
N GLN A 3 56.44 -35.80 -17.75
CA GLN A 3 56.64 -35.96 -16.30
C GLN A 3 55.79 -34.99 -15.45
N LYS A 4 55.58 -33.74 -15.91
CA LYS A 4 54.72 -32.77 -15.22
C LYS A 4 53.24 -33.21 -15.26
N LEU A 5 52.77 -33.72 -16.40
CA LEU A 5 51.41 -34.24 -16.55
C LEU A 5 51.15 -35.49 -15.69
N ALA A 6 52.14 -36.39 -15.59
CA ALA A 6 52.05 -37.56 -14.71
C ALA A 6 51.95 -37.14 -13.22
N SER A 7 52.79 -36.17 -12.81
CA SER A 7 52.74 -35.63 -11.45
C SER A 7 51.40 -34.95 -11.15
N TYR A 8 50.91 -34.09 -12.05
CA TYR A 8 49.58 -33.48 -11.91
C TYR A 8 48.48 -34.54 -11.83
N GLY A 9 48.50 -35.56 -12.69
CA GLY A 9 47.56 -36.66 -12.63
C GLY A 9 47.60 -37.43 -11.30
N GLN A 10 48.76 -37.62 -10.67
CA GLN A 10 48.85 -38.25 -9.36
C GLN A 10 48.28 -37.35 -8.25
N TRP A 11 48.60 -36.05 -8.26
CA TRP A 11 48.05 -35.08 -7.31
C TRP A 11 46.54 -34.94 -7.45
N THR A 12 46.01 -34.88 -8.68
CA THR A 12 44.57 -34.83 -8.94
C THR A 12 43.86 -36.10 -8.47
N TYR A 13 44.47 -37.29 -8.63
CA TYR A 13 43.88 -38.54 -8.14
C TYR A 13 43.83 -38.60 -6.60
N ARG A 14 44.88 -38.11 -5.92
CA ARG A 14 44.88 -37.94 -4.46
C ARG A 14 43.82 -36.93 -4.02
N GLY A 15 43.66 -35.84 -4.78
CA GLY A 15 42.60 -34.85 -4.57
C GLY A 15 41.21 -35.46 -4.69
N ALA A 16 40.98 -36.34 -5.66
CA ALA A 16 39.70 -37.04 -5.81
C ALA A 16 39.37 -37.92 -4.58
N TRP A 17 40.35 -38.67 -4.07
CA TRP A 17 40.20 -39.42 -2.82
C TRP A 17 39.95 -38.50 -1.62
N ALA A 18 40.64 -37.37 -1.53
CA ALA A 18 40.41 -36.40 -0.46
C ALA A 18 38.97 -35.85 -0.47
N LEU A 19 38.43 -35.53 -1.66
CA LEU A 19 37.05 -35.09 -1.81
C LEU A 19 36.04 -36.15 -1.33
N GLU A 20 36.26 -37.41 -1.69
CA GLU A 20 35.35 -38.50 -1.30
C GLU A 20 35.46 -38.88 0.18
N ILE A 21 36.65 -38.78 0.78
CA ILE A 21 36.82 -38.94 2.22
C ILE A 21 36.07 -37.82 2.97
N VAL A 22 36.18 -36.58 2.50
CA VAL A 22 35.43 -35.45 3.10
C VAL A 22 33.93 -35.66 2.95
N ALA A 23 33.45 -36.05 1.76
CA ALA A 23 32.03 -36.37 1.53
C ALA A 23 31.54 -37.51 2.45
N SER A 24 32.33 -38.57 2.60
CA SER A 24 32.06 -39.68 3.53
C SER A 24 31.97 -39.24 4.98
N ILE A 25 32.88 -38.36 5.45
CA ILE A 25 32.85 -37.81 6.81
C ILE A 25 31.61 -36.93 7.03
N ILE A 26 31.25 -36.11 6.05
CA ILE A 26 30.04 -35.28 6.11
C ILE A 26 28.82 -36.19 6.20
N GLY A 27 28.71 -37.21 5.34
CA GLY A 27 27.62 -38.19 5.39
C GLY A 27 27.49 -38.90 6.73
N LEU A 28 28.61 -39.33 7.33
CA LEU A 28 28.63 -39.92 8.68
C LEU A 28 28.16 -38.94 9.75
N THR A 29 28.65 -37.71 9.68
CA THR A 29 28.32 -36.67 10.66
C THR A 29 26.85 -36.28 10.57
N THR A 30 26.31 -36.13 9.36
CA THR A 30 24.89 -35.85 9.12
C THR A 30 24.01 -36.98 9.63
N GLY A 31 24.38 -38.24 9.36
CA GLY A 31 23.66 -39.40 9.85
C GLY A 31 23.65 -39.53 11.38
N LEU A 32 24.79 -39.25 12.00
CA LEU A 32 24.91 -39.25 13.46
C LEU A 32 24.13 -38.10 14.09
N ALA A 33 24.16 -36.91 13.51
CA ALA A 33 23.38 -35.76 13.97
C ALA A 33 21.86 -36.03 13.88
N LEU A 34 21.40 -36.61 12.77
CA LEU A 34 20.00 -37.03 12.60
C LEU A 34 19.61 -38.13 13.60
N GLY A 35 20.49 -39.11 13.81
CA GLY A 35 20.30 -40.17 14.79
C GLY A 35 20.16 -39.63 16.22
N ILE A 36 21.04 -38.72 16.64
CA ILE A 36 20.99 -38.08 17.97
C ILE A 36 19.69 -37.31 18.14
N GLN A 37 19.29 -36.51 17.15
CA GLN A 37 18.07 -35.73 17.23
C GLN A 37 16.82 -36.63 17.35
N ALA A 38 16.78 -37.74 16.60
CA ALA A 38 15.69 -38.72 16.69
C ALA A 38 15.66 -39.43 18.05
N PHE A 39 16.84 -39.70 18.63
CA PHE A 39 16.99 -40.29 19.96
C PHE A 39 16.51 -39.33 21.06
N GLU A 40 16.89 -38.06 21.01
CA GLU A 40 16.47 -37.02 21.98
C GLU A 40 14.97 -36.72 21.90
N ALA A 41 14.37 -36.80 20.72
CA ALA A 41 12.93 -36.59 20.54
C ALA A 41 12.06 -37.74 21.11
N SER A 42 12.65 -38.90 21.40
CA SER A 42 11.93 -40.08 21.89
C SER A 42 12.18 -40.32 23.37
N GLN A 43 11.13 -40.22 24.19
CA GLN A 43 11.23 -40.42 25.64
C GLN A 43 11.56 -41.87 26.06
N SER A 44 11.51 -42.83 25.13
CA SER A 44 11.73 -44.26 25.39
C SER A 44 12.82 -44.88 24.50
N ALA A 45 13.62 -44.07 23.80
CA ALA A 45 14.63 -44.61 22.90
C ALA A 45 15.82 -45.24 23.67
N THR A 46 16.28 -46.37 23.17
CA THR A 46 17.45 -47.10 23.67
C THR A 46 18.67 -46.87 22.78
N ALA A 47 19.87 -47.15 23.28
CA ALA A 47 21.11 -47.03 22.48
C ALA A 47 21.10 -47.91 21.21
N MET A 48 20.31 -48.98 21.20
CA MET A 48 20.08 -49.81 20.02
C MET A 48 19.28 -49.07 18.94
N ASP A 49 18.31 -48.24 19.33
CA ASP A 49 17.49 -47.47 18.40
C ASP A 49 18.32 -46.39 17.69
N LEU A 50 19.26 -45.76 18.41
CA LEU A 50 20.23 -44.83 17.82
C LEU A 50 21.16 -45.54 16.83
N ALA A 51 21.61 -46.77 17.14
CA ALA A 51 22.45 -47.56 16.25
C ALA A 51 21.70 -47.97 14.97
N LEU A 52 20.45 -48.41 15.10
CA LEU A 52 19.60 -48.76 13.96
C LEU A 52 19.23 -47.53 13.10
N ALA A 53 19.01 -46.37 13.72
CA ALA A 53 18.75 -45.12 13.03
C ALA A 53 19.97 -44.57 12.27
N SER A 54 21.19 -44.78 12.79
CA SER A 54 22.44 -44.31 12.18
C SER A 54 23.05 -45.29 11.17
N ALA A 55 22.68 -46.57 11.20
CA ALA A 55 23.25 -47.62 10.35
C ALA A 55 23.13 -47.37 8.83
N PRO A 56 22.00 -46.88 8.28
CA PRO A 56 21.91 -46.55 6.86
C PRO A 56 22.92 -45.48 6.43
N PHE A 57 23.18 -44.48 7.28
CA PHE A 57 24.14 -43.41 6.97
C PHE A 57 25.59 -43.90 6.99
N PHE A 58 25.90 -44.86 7.86
CA PHE A 58 27.20 -45.55 7.83
C PHE A 58 27.38 -46.31 6.51
N MET A 59 26.34 -47.02 6.05
CA MET A 59 26.36 -47.72 4.75
C MET A 59 26.55 -46.75 3.58
N VAL A 60 25.86 -45.61 3.61
CA VAL A 60 26.02 -44.53 2.62
C VAL A 60 27.45 -44.01 2.60
N SER A 61 28.08 -43.78 3.75
CA SER A 61 29.45 -43.28 3.81
C SER A 61 30.49 -44.24 3.20
N ILE A 62 30.28 -45.55 3.34
CA ILE A 62 31.10 -46.55 2.67
C ILE A 62 30.87 -46.48 1.16
N ALA A 63 29.60 -46.36 0.73
CA ALA A 63 29.25 -46.22 -0.68
C ALA A 63 29.92 -44.99 -1.33
N GLU A 64 30.07 -43.88 -0.60
CA GLU A 64 30.82 -42.69 -1.04
C GLU A 64 32.25 -43.04 -1.45
N LEU A 65 32.99 -43.76 -0.60
CA LEU A 65 34.38 -44.17 -0.86
C LEU A 65 34.51 -45.11 -2.07
N THR A 66 33.48 -45.90 -2.38
CA THR A 66 33.50 -46.82 -3.53
C THR A 66 33.45 -46.10 -4.88
N LYS A 67 33.10 -44.81 -4.92
CA LYS A 67 33.03 -44.04 -6.16
C LYS A 67 34.37 -43.94 -6.90
N ILE A 68 35.50 -43.82 -6.20
CA ILE A 68 36.82 -43.71 -6.86
C ILE A 68 37.24 -45.02 -7.54
N PRO A 69 37.16 -46.20 -6.88
CA PRO A 69 37.36 -47.48 -7.57
C PRO A 69 36.45 -47.67 -8.78
N ILE A 70 35.17 -47.32 -8.68
CA ILE A 70 34.21 -47.46 -9.79
C ILE A 70 34.51 -46.49 -10.94
N ALA A 71 34.89 -45.24 -10.64
CA ALA A 71 35.36 -44.28 -11.65
C ALA A 71 36.63 -44.78 -12.36
N THR A 72 37.52 -45.45 -11.62
CA THR A 72 38.73 -46.07 -12.17
C THR A 72 38.38 -47.26 -13.08
N LEU A 73 37.44 -48.09 -12.66
CA LEU A 73 36.89 -49.19 -13.46
C LEU A 73 36.21 -48.66 -14.74
N LEU A 74 35.46 -47.56 -14.66
CA LEU A 74 34.82 -46.94 -15.83
C LEU A 74 35.85 -46.50 -16.89
N PHE A 75 37.01 -46.02 -16.44
CA PHE A 75 38.07 -45.58 -17.33
C PHE A 75 38.76 -46.77 -18.04
N SER A 76 38.94 -47.90 -17.35
CA SER A 76 39.63 -49.10 -17.86
C SER A 76 38.71 -50.12 -18.54
N ALA A 77 37.40 -50.09 -18.28
CA ALA A 77 36.43 -51.03 -18.82
C ALA A 77 36.30 -50.98 -20.35
N SER A 78 35.87 -52.09 -20.94
CA SER A 78 35.57 -52.18 -22.37
C SER A 78 34.31 -51.38 -22.74
N TRP A 79 34.21 -50.95 -23.99
CA TRP A 79 33.13 -50.05 -24.45
C TRP A 79 31.71 -50.58 -24.17
N LEU A 80 31.52 -51.90 -24.14
CA LEU A 80 30.23 -52.54 -23.84
C LEU A 80 29.82 -52.39 -22.37
N TRP A 81 30.78 -52.44 -21.43
CA TRP A 81 30.52 -52.32 -19.99
C TRP A 81 30.51 -50.89 -19.49
N LYS A 82 31.07 -49.93 -20.25
CA LYS A 82 31.11 -48.51 -19.86
C LYS A 82 29.73 -47.91 -19.52
N PRO A 83 28.65 -48.15 -20.29
CA PRO A 83 27.32 -47.64 -19.93
C PRO A 83 26.83 -48.21 -18.60
N VAL A 84 27.05 -49.50 -18.33
CA VAL A 84 26.63 -50.16 -17.09
C VAL A 84 27.38 -49.59 -15.88
N VAL A 85 28.71 -49.49 -15.97
CA VAL A 85 29.53 -48.92 -14.90
C VAL A 85 29.23 -47.43 -14.70
N LEU A 86 28.92 -46.68 -15.78
CA LEU A 86 28.51 -45.28 -15.69
C LEU A 86 27.18 -45.12 -14.96
N VAL A 87 26.17 -45.94 -15.29
CA VAL A 87 24.88 -45.92 -14.58
C VAL A 87 25.07 -46.25 -13.10
N PHE A 88 25.87 -47.26 -12.78
CA PHE A 88 26.18 -47.61 -11.40
C PHE A 88 26.89 -46.47 -10.66
N LEU A 89 27.85 -45.80 -11.31
CA LEU A 89 28.52 -44.62 -10.76
C LEU A 89 27.55 -43.44 -10.54
N LEU A 90 26.59 -43.24 -11.45
CA LEU A 90 25.55 -42.21 -11.32
C LEU A 90 24.57 -42.53 -10.19
N LEU A 91 24.22 -43.80 -9.97
CA LEU A 91 23.41 -44.21 -8.82
C LEU A 91 24.14 -43.94 -7.50
N LEU A 92 25.44 -44.29 -7.43
CA LEU A 92 26.27 -43.97 -6.25
C LEU A 92 26.38 -42.45 -6.04
N ALA A 93 26.60 -41.67 -7.10
CA ALA A 93 26.58 -40.21 -7.03
C ALA A 93 25.20 -39.64 -6.67
N GLY A 94 24.12 -40.35 -7.00
CA GLY A 94 22.74 -40.02 -6.63
C GLY A 94 22.51 -40.05 -5.12
N ILE A 95 23.14 -41.00 -4.41
CA ILE A 95 23.09 -41.06 -2.94
C ILE A 95 23.81 -39.83 -2.34
N THR A 96 24.96 -39.46 -2.88
CA THR A 96 25.67 -38.22 -2.47
C THR A 96 24.82 -36.98 -2.73
N PHE A 97 24.18 -36.93 -3.90
CA PHE A 97 23.28 -35.85 -4.29
C PHE A 97 22.15 -35.70 -3.27
N GLU A 98 21.44 -36.78 -2.93
CA GLU A 98 20.36 -36.76 -1.95
C GLU A 98 20.86 -36.28 -0.58
N THR A 99 22.01 -36.78 -0.13
CA THR A 99 22.60 -36.40 1.17
C THR A 99 22.94 -34.91 1.22
N VAL A 100 23.57 -34.37 0.18
CA VAL A 100 23.94 -32.94 0.11
C VAL A 100 22.69 -32.08 -0.05
N LEU A 101 21.72 -32.51 -0.86
CA LEU A 101 20.45 -31.78 -1.08
C LEU A 101 19.67 -31.64 0.23
N LEU A 102 19.44 -32.73 0.97
CA LEU A 102 18.77 -32.67 2.27
C LEU A 102 19.50 -31.75 3.26
N GLY A 103 20.84 -31.77 3.27
CA GLY A 103 21.63 -30.88 4.13
C GLY A 103 21.43 -29.40 3.79
N LEU A 104 21.41 -29.06 2.51
CA LEU A 104 21.18 -27.70 2.03
C LEU A 104 19.72 -27.25 2.25
N GLU A 105 18.75 -28.11 1.95
CA GLU A 105 17.32 -27.83 2.18
C GLU A 105 17.07 -27.55 3.66
N ARG A 106 17.58 -28.40 4.57
CA ARG A 106 17.42 -28.19 6.01
C ARG A 106 18.06 -26.89 6.50
N ALA A 107 19.24 -26.54 5.98
CA ALA A 107 19.88 -25.28 6.32
C ALA A 107 19.09 -24.08 5.78
N GLY A 108 18.44 -24.22 4.62
CA GLY A 108 17.53 -23.22 4.05
C GLY A 108 16.23 -23.08 4.85
N THR A 109 15.56 -24.19 5.18
CA THR A 109 14.29 -24.17 5.91
C THR A 109 14.42 -23.56 7.30
N LEU A 110 15.53 -23.80 8.01
CA LEU A 110 15.77 -23.17 9.31
C LEU A 110 15.85 -21.63 9.22
N ARG A 111 16.43 -21.09 8.14
CA ARG A 111 16.47 -19.63 7.92
C ARG A 111 15.11 -19.09 7.52
N GLU A 112 14.39 -19.84 6.70
CA GLU A 112 13.04 -19.46 6.26
C GLU A 112 12.05 -19.43 7.43
N LEU A 113 12.09 -20.43 8.33
CA LEU A 113 11.25 -20.45 9.55
C LEU A 113 11.51 -19.23 10.44
N GLN A 114 12.79 -18.86 10.65
CA GLN A 114 13.13 -17.65 11.41
C GLN A 114 12.56 -16.38 10.76
N TYR A 115 12.62 -16.30 9.43
CA TYR A 115 12.04 -15.18 8.71
C TYR A 115 10.52 -15.15 8.82
N GLU A 116 9.87 -16.29 8.63
CA GLU A 116 8.43 -16.43 8.67
C GLU A 116 7.86 -16.09 10.04
N GLU A 117 8.52 -16.53 11.12
CA GLU A 117 8.15 -16.17 12.49
C GLU A 117 8.13 -14.65 12.70
N LEU A 118 9.18 -13.95 12.25
CA LEU A 118 9.23 -12.49 12.32
C LEU A 118 8.14 -11.84 11.47
N ASN A 119 7.93 -12.34 10.25
CA ASN A 119 6.93 -11.81 9.34
C ASN A 119 5.49 -12.01 9.83
N SER A 120 5.21 -13.17 10.42
CA SER A 120 3.91 -13.50 11.02
C SER A 120 3.61 -12.59 12.21
N LYS A 121 4.59 -12.38 13.11
CA LYS A 121 4.46 -11.43 14.23
C LYS A 121 4.16 -10.01 13.73
N ILE A 122 4.86 -9.55 12.70
CA ILE A 122 4.60 -8.23 12.09
C ILE A 122 3.18 -8.15 11.55
N LYS A 123 2.70 -9.15 10.79
CA LYS A 123 1.34 -9.16 10.24
C LYS A 123 0.26 -9.08 11.33
N VAL A 124 0.41 -9.83 12.42
CA VAL A 124 -0.53 -9.78 13.55
C VAL A 124 -0.58 -8.39 14.18
N LEU A 125 0.59 -7.75 14.36
CA LEU A 125 0.68 -6.40 14.89
C LEU A 125 0.13 -5.35 13.91
N GLU A 126 0.35 -5.52 12.60
CA GLU A 126 -0.24 -4.66 11.57
C GLU A 126 -1.77 -4.75 11.58
N GLU A 127 -2.33 -5.96 11.75
CA GLU A 127 -3.76 -6.15 11.92
C GLU A 127 -4.28 -5.44 13.18
N GLU A 128 -3.57 -5.56 14.30
CA GLU A 128 -3.88 -4.80 15.53
C GLU A 128 -3.90 -3.28 15.27
N VAL A 129 -2.91 -2.75 14.54
CA VAL A 129 -2.87 -1.33 14.14
C VAL A 129 -4.08 -0.96 13.29
N THR A 130 -4.49 -1.80 12.33
CA THR A 130 -5.67 -1.52 11.51
C THR A 130 -6.96 -1.46 12.34
N ASN A 131 -7.11 -2.37 13.30
CA ASN A 131 -8.27 -2.42 14.20
C ASN A 131 -8.31 -1.21 15.14
N LEU A 132 -7.17 -0.81 15.71
CA LEU A 132 -7.07 0.36 16.58
C LEU A 132 -7.40 1.67 15.83
N ASN A 133 -6.91 1.82 14.60
CA ASN A 133 -7.23 2.98 13.76
C ASN A 133 -8.71 3.02 13.36
N ALA A 134 -9.31 1.85 13.07
CA ALA A 134 -10.74 1.77 12.74
C ALA A 134 -11.62 2.22 13.92
N TYR A 135 -11.27 1.79 15.13
CA TYR A 135 -11.95 2.23 16.36
C TYR A 135 -11.85 3.75 16.56
N GLU A 136 -10.67 4.35 16.35
CA GLU A 136 -10.49 5.80 16.46
C GLU A 136 -11.38 6.56 15.47
N LEU A 137 -11.51 6.06 14.23
CA LEU A 137 -12.37 6.67 13.21
C LEU A 137 -13.87 6.58 13.56
N GLU A 138 -14.30 5.50 14.21
CA GLU A 138 -15.69 5.33 14.65
C GLU A 138 -16.03 6.23 15.84
N ALA A 139 -15.12 6.34 16.82
CA ALA A 139 -15.33 7.17 18.01
C ALA A 139 -15.52 8.66 17.68
N HIS A 140 -14.89 9.17 16.61
CA HIS A 140 -15.02 10.56 16.18
C HIS A 140 -16.38 10.92 15.54
N LYS A 141 -17.27 9.96 15.27
CA LYS A 141 -18.55 10.22 14.58
C LYS A 141 -19.73 10.50 15.51
N THR A 142 -19.56 10.36 16.82
CA THR A 142 -20.67 10.41 17.78
C THR A 142 -20.83 11.81 18.36
N ASP A 143 -21.70 12.63 17.76
CA ASP A 143 -22.03 13.98 18.24
C ASP A 143 -23.24 13.95 19.21
N GLU A 144 -23.15 13.11 20.25
CA GLU A 144 -24.21 12.96 21.26
C GLU A 144 -24.29 14.19 22.19
N ILE A 145 -23.17 14.86 22.43
CA ILE A 145 -23.13 16.05 23.28
C ILE A 145 -23.78 17.24 22.62
N ALA A 146 -23.55 17.50 21.32
CA ALA A 146 -24.22 18.63 20.67
C ALA A 146 -25.74 18.43 20.64
N LYS A 147 -26.20 17.19 20.43
CA LYS A 147 -27.63 16.84 20.51
C LYS A 147 -28.19 17.09 21.91
N ALA A 148 -27.56 16.53 22.95
CA ALA A 148 -28.03 16.71 24.33
C ALA A 148 -28.01 18.20 24.77
N ARG A 149 -27.03 18.97 24.27
CA ARG A 149 -26.94 20.41 24.51
C ARG A 149 -28.04 21.19 23.79
N ALA A 150 -28.33 20.84 22.53
CA ALA A 150 -29.41 21.46 21.77
C ALA A 150 -30.78 21.17 22.41
N ASP A 151 -31.02 19.94 22.83
CA ASP A 151 -32.26 19.54 23.51
C ASP A 151 -32.44 20.32 24.83
N LEU A 152 -31.37 20.51 25.60
CA LEU A 152 -31.42 21.31 26.84
C LEU A 152 -31.77 22.78 26.54
N GLU A 153 -31.18 23.37 25.51
CA GLU A 153 -31.46 24.75 25.11
C GLU A 153 -32.90 24.92 24.64
N GLU A 154 -33.40 23.98 23.82
CA GLU A 154 -34.79 23.98 23.35
C GLU A 154 -35.78 23.89 24.52
N VAL A 155 -35.56 22.95 25.44
CA VAL A 155 -36.43 22.77 26.62
C VAL A 155 -36.43 24.01 27.51
N ASN A 156 -35.27 24.66 27.73
CA ASN A 156 -35.20 25.91 28.47
C ASN A 156 -35.97 27.05 27.77
N GLY A 157 -35.83 27.17 26.45
CA GLY A 157 -36.56 28.16 25.66
C GLY A 157 -38.08 27.97 25.73
N LEU A 158 -38.56 26.73 25.61
CA LEU A 158 -39.98 26.40 25.74
C LEU A 158 -40.51 26.66 27.16
N ALA A 159 -39.73 26.31 28.19
CA ALA A 159 -40.09 26.58 29.58
C ALA A 159 -40.20 28.08 29.87
N ALA A 160 -39.24 28.89 29.39
CA ALA A 160 -39.27 30.35 29.54
C ALA A 160 -40.52 30.95 28.89
N LYS A 161 -40.84 30.52 27.66
CA LYS A 161 -42.04 30.97 26.93
C LYS A 161 -43.33 30.61 27.68
N ALA A 162 -43.47 29.36 28.13
CA ALA A 162 -44.65 28.91 28.87
C ALA A 162 -44.84 29.69 30.20
N ARG A 163 -43.75 29.93 30.93
CA ARG A 163 -43.77 30.74 32.17
C ARG A 163 -44.18 32.18 31.89
N GLN A 164 -43.66 32.79 30.83
CA GLN A 164 -43.98 34.15 30.44
C GLN A 164 -45.45 34.30 30.03
N GLU A 165 -45.99 33.35 29.25
CA GLU A 165 -47.41 33.33 28.86
C GLU A 165 -48.35 33.24 30.08
N MET A 166 -48.01 32.40 31.06
CA MET A 166 -48.77 32.27 32.30
C MET A 166 -48.66 33.52 33.18
N GLN A 167 -47.47 34.08 33.34
CA GLN A 167 -47.26 35.34 34.06
C GLN A 167 -48.03 36.51 33.44
N ALA A 168 -48.14 36.55 32.10
CA ALA A 168 -48.93 37.57 31.43
C ALA A 168 -50.44 37.45 31.74
N ARG A 169 -50.98 36.21 31.82
CA ARG A 169 -52.37 35.97 32.23
C ARG A 169 -52.63 36.33 33.69
N ILE A 170 -51.66 36.04 34.55
CA ILE A 170 -51.66 36.39 35.96
C ILE A 170 -51.70 37.92 36.14
N ALA A 171 -50.79 38.63 35.47
CA ALA A 171 -50.69 40.08 35.53
C ALA A 171 -51.96 40.78 35.00
N GLU A 172 -52.64 40.16 34.02
CA GLU A 172 -53.95 40.64 33.55
C GLU A 172 -55.01 40.58 34.65
N VAL A 173 -55.13 39.45 35.35
CA VAL A 173 -56.11 39.31 36.44
C VAL A 173 -55.77 40.24 37.60
N ASP A 174 -54.48 40.45 37.91
CA ASP A 174 -54.05 41.43 38.92
C ASP A 174 -54.39 42.88 38.52
N SER A 175 -54.27 43.20 37.22
CA SER A 175 -54.71 44.49 36.68
C SER A 175 -56.23 44.69 36.77
N GLU A 176 -57.01 43.63 36.53
CA GLU A 176 -58.46 43.65 36.73
C GLU A 176 -58.85 43.79 38.21
N LEU A 177 -58.15 43.11 39.12
CA LEU A 177 -58.39 43.18 40.57
C LEU A 177 -58.08 44.55 41.17
N SER A 178 -57.04 45.22 40.66
CA SER A 178 -56.66 46.58 41.07
C SER A 178 -57.56 47.66 40.49
N ALA A 179 -58.34 47.37 39.45
CA ALA A 179 -59.33 48.30 38.91
C ALA A 179 -60.51 48.50 39.88
N THR A 180 -60.99 49.74 40.00
CA THR A 180 -62.16 50.08 40.84
C THR A 180 -63.49 49.83 40.12
N THR A 181 -63.45 49.67 38.79
CA THR A 181 -64.62 49.54 37.90
C THR A 181 -64.58 48.21 37.15
N VAL A 182 -65.76 47.66 36.83
CA VAL A 182 -65.90 46.50 35.94
C VAL A 182 -65.96 46.99 34.51
N LEU A 183 -65.05 46.53 33.66
CA LEU A 183 -65.01 46.88 32.24
C LEU A 183 -66.38 46.67 31.59
N SER A 184 -66.93 47.74 30.98
CA SER A 184 -68.08 47.61 30.10
C SER A 184 -67.73 46.72 28.87
N PRO A 185 -68.72 46.10 28.20
CA PRO A 185 -68.46 45.29 27.00
C PRO A 185 -67.67 46.06 25.93
N ASP A 186 -67.91 47.36 25.78
CA ASP A 186 -67.19 48.20 24.82
C ASP A 186 -65.76 48.53 25.30
N ALA A 187 -65.57 48.75 26.60
CA ALA A 187 -64.23 48.93 27.18
C ALA A 187 -63.40 47.64 27.07
N ALA A 188 -64.01 46.47 27.25
CA ALA A 188 -63.36 45.17 27.05
C ALA A 188 -62.92 44.97 25.59
N ARG A 189 -63.79 45.28 24.61
CA ARG A 189 -63.41 45.22 23.18
C ARG A 189 -62.27 46.19 22.84
N ALA A 190 -62.29 47.41 23.39
CA ALA A 190 -61.22 48.38 23.18
C ALA A 190 -59.88 47.88 23.77
N ARG A 191 -59.90 47.24 24.94
CA ARG A 191 -58.73 46.58 25.55
C ARG A 191 -58.18 45.47 24.67
N ASP A 192 -59.08 44.60 24.17
CA ASP A 192 -58.68 43.45 23.35
C ASP A 192 -58.11 43.92 22.00
N SER A 193 -58.69 44.95 21.39
CA SER A 193 -58.14 45.58 20.17
C SER A 193 -56.78 46.24 20.41
N MET A 194 -56.57 46.87 21.56
CA MET A 194 -55.27 47.43 21.94
C MET A 194 -54.23 46.31 22.06
N ARG A 195 -54.58 45.18 22.70
CA ARG A 195 -53.71 44.00 22.82
C ARG A 195 -53.34 43.40 21.48
N GLU A 196 -54.31 43.24 20.58
CA GLU A 196 -54.06 42.73 19.23
C GLU A 196 -53.05 43.62 18.49
N LYS A 197 -53.17 44.94 18.63
CA LYS A 197 -52.23 45.91 18.03
C LYS A 197 -50.86 45.88 18.71
N GLU A 198 -50.79 45.74 20.04
CA GLU A 198 -49.53 45.57 20.77
C GLU A 198 -48.81 44.27 20.38
N GLN A 199 -49.55 43.17 20.22
CA GLN A 199 -49.01 41.91 19.71
C GLN A 199 -48.53 42.07 18.26
N ARG A 200 -49.29 42.75 17.41
CA ARG A 200 -48.90 43.03 16.03
C ARG A 200 -47.63 43.88 15.96
N ARG A 201 -47.49 44.86 16.86
CA ARG A 201 -46.27 45.63 17.03
C ARG A 201 -45.10 44.72 17.42
N ALA A 202 -45.28 43.86 18.41
CA ALA A 202 -44.25 42.90 18.83
C ALA A 202 -43.83 41.96 17.69
N GLU A 203 -44.78 41.45 16.89
CA GLU A 203 -44.51 40.65 15.69
C GLU A 203 -43.69 41.41 14.66
N LEU A 204 -44.01 42.69 14.41
CA LEU A 204 -43.23 43.55 13.51
C LEU A 204 -41.79 43.74 14.00
N PHE A 205 -41.59 43.97 15.30
CA PHE A 205 -40.25 44.06 15.89
C PHE A 205 -39.50 42.73 15.79
N ALA A 206 -40.15 41.60 16.09
CA ALA A 206 -39.54 40.29 16.00
C ALA A 206 -39.14 39.95 14.55
N GLN A 207 -39.97 40.27 13.57
CA GLN A 207 -39.66 40.07 12.15
C GLN A 207 -38.51 40.97 11.70
N ARG A 208 -38.51 42.24 12.11
CA ARG A 208 -37.41 43.17 11.85
C ARG A 208 -36.10 42.63 12.41
N ASP A 209 -36.10 42.22 13.67
CA ASP A 209 -34.89 41.76 14.36
C ASP A 209 -34.38 40.44 13.76
N LYS A 210 -35.28 39.53 13.36
CA LYS A 210 -34.93 38.32 12.60
C LYS A 210 -34.28 38.65 11.25
N ASP A 211 -34.87 39.56 10.49
CA ASP A 211 -34.31 40.01 9.21
C ASP A 211 -32.92 40.64 9.41
N ILE A 212 -32.75 41.44 10.48
CA ILE A 212 -31.45 42.03 10.86
C ILE A 212 -30.45 40.93 11.20
N THR A 213 -30.77 39.99 12.09
CA THR A 213 -29.86 38.92 12.51
C THR A 213 -29.40 38.10 11.32
N SER A 214 -30.32 37.60 10.49
CA SER A 214 -29.95 36.80 9.31
C SER A 214 -29.09 37.58 8.31
N ALA A 215 -29.37 38.87 8.10
CA ALA A 215 -28.56 39.70 7.21
C ALA A 215 -27.19 40.05 7.80
N VAL A 216 -27.12 40.29 9.12
CA VAL A 216 -25.88 40.60 9.83
C VAL A 216 -24.98 39.37 9.90
N GLU A 217 -25.49 38.18 10.21
CA GLU A 217 -24.71 36.94 10.20
C GLU A 217 -24.05 36.68 8.84
N GLN A 218 -24.81 36.86 7.74
CA GLN A 218 -24.27 36.74 6.39
C GLN A 218 -23.20 37.81 6.11
N PHE A 219 -23.44 39.04 6.53
CA PHE A 219 -22.48 40.13 6.41
C PHE A 219 -21.20 39.85 7.22
N GLU A 220 -21.30 39.37 8.45
CA GLU A 220 -20.16 39.03 9.31
C GLU A 220 -19.35 37.86 8.75
N SER A 221 -20.02 36.81 8.27
CA SER A 221 -19.36 35.69 7.60
C SER A 221 -18.57 36.15 6.36
N GLN A 222 -19.15 37.05 5.54
CA GLN A 222 -18.46 37.62 4.38
C GLN A 222 -17.28 38.51 4.81
N ARG A 223 -17.48 39.36 5.81
CA ARG A 223 -16.42 40.20 6.40
C ARG A 223 -15.25 39.36 6.87
N ASP A 224 -15.52 38.34 7.66
CA ASP A 224 -14.49 37.47 8.26
C ASP A 224 -13.76 36.67 7.18
N SER A 225 -14.47 36.23 6.13
CA SER A 225 -13.85 35.62 4.95
C SER A 225 -12.87 36.57 4.25
N TYR A 226 -13.22 37.85 4.07
CA TYR A 226 -12.30 38.84 3.50
C TYR A 226 -11.12 39.13 4.43
N VAL A 227 -11.35 39.24 5.74
CA VAL A 227 -10.28 39.47 6.73
C VAL A 227 -9.26 38.33 6.69
N GLU A 228 -9.70 37.07 6.65
CA GLU A 228 -8.81 35.92 6.59
C GLU A 228 -8.03 35.88 5.26
N ARG A 229 -8.68 36.18 4.13
CA ARG A 229 -8.00 36.28 2.83
C ARG A 229 -6.95 37.38 2.78
N ILE A 230 -7.22 38.54 3.39
CA ILE A 230 -6.26 39.65 3.50
C ILE A 230 -5.06 39.22 4.34
N LYS A 231 -5.31 38.56 5.47
CA LYS A 231 -4.26 38.05 6.35
C LYS A 231 -3.34 37.05 5.61
N LEU A 232 -3.92 36.04 4.96
CA LEU A 232 -3.17 35.05 4.18
C LEU A 232 -2.38 35.71 3.04
N ALA A 233 -2.98 36.66 2.30
CA ALA A 233 -2.29 37.38 1.22
C ALA A 233 -1.09 38.18 1.75
N ARG A 234 -1.20 38.79 2.93
CA ARG A 234 -0.09 39.51 3.59
C ARG A 234 1.01 38.56 4.07
N GLU A 235 0.68 37.38 4.58
CA GLU A 235 1.65 36.37 5.01
C GLU A 235 2.52 35.86 3.85
N VAL A 236 1.96 35.75 2.64
CA VAL A 236 2.70 35.37 1.42
C VAL A 236 3.29 36.55 0.65
N ASN A 237 3.26 37.77 1.22
CA ASN A 237 3.70 39.03 0.60
C ASN A 237 2.99 39.39 -0.73
N ASP A 238 1.77 38.90 -0.98
CA ASP A 238 0.94 39.30 -2.12
C ASP A 238 0.15 40.59 -1.82
N THR A 239 0.83 41.71 -2.03
CA THR A 239 0.29 43.05 -1.78
C THR A 239 -0.85 43.44 -2.73
N THR A 240 -0.90 42.89 -3.95
CA THR A 240 -1.92 43.24 -4.94
C THR A 240 -3.26 42.61 -4.58
N SER A 241 -3.25 41.33 -4.21
CA SER A 241 -4.46 40.65 -3.74
C SER A 241 -4.96 41.21 -2.41
N ALA A 242 -4.06 41.56 -1.48
CA ALA A 242 -4.44 42.21 -0.23
C ALA A 242 -5.17 43.54 -0.45
N GLN A 243 -4.64 44.43 -1.31
CA GLN A 243 -5.30 45.70 -1.64
C GLN A 243 -6.65 45.50 -2.33
N ARG A 244 -6.77 44.49 -3.21
CA ARG A 244 -8.05 44.15 -3.85
C ARG A 244 -9.09 43.75 -2.81
N TRP A 245 -8.74 42.87 -1.87
CA TRP A 245 -9.67 42.44 -0.82
C TRP A 245 -10.00 43.52 0.20
N GLU A 246 -9.06 44.42 0.51
CA GLU A 246 -9.34 45.62 1.30
C GLU A 246 -10.34 46.55 0.61
N ALA A 247 -10.20 46.73 -0.71
CA ALA A 247 -11.14 47.52 -1.50
C ALA A 247 -12.54 46.88 -1.57
N GLU A 248 -12.64 45.55 -1.68
CA GLU A 248 -13.91 44.83 -1.63
C GLU A 248 -14.54 44.86 -0.23
N LEU A 249 -13.73 44.73 0.83
CA LEU A 249 -14.19 44.86 2.21
C LEU A 249 -14.74 46.27 2.50
N ALA A 250 -14.09 47.31 1.97
CA ALA A 250 -14.55 48.69 2.11
C ALA A 250 -15.90 48.96 1.40
N LYS A 251 -16.26 48.18 0.38
CA LYS A 251 -17.57 48.25 -0.29
C LYS A 251 -18.66 47.51 0.46
N LEU A 252 -18.32 46.63 1.41
CA LEU A 252 -19.27 45.83 2.15
C LEU A 252 -20.04 46.72 3.14
N ALA A 253 -21.28 47.06 2.80
CA ALA A 253 -22.12 47.92 3.63
C ALA A 253 -22.89 47.13 4.69
N ASN A 254 -22.98 47.68 5.91
CA ASN A 254 -23.79 47.09 6.98
C ASN A 254 -25.28 47.10 6.57
N PRO A 255 -25.97 45.95 6.52
CA PRO A 255 -27.36 45.87 6.07
C PRO A 255 -28.38 46.44 7.08
N ARG A 256 -28.00 46.59 8.36
CA ARG A 256 -28.91 46.96 9.45
C ARG A 256 -29.71 48.26 9.21
N PRO A 257 -29.11 49.40 8.82
CA PRO A 257 -29.85 50.66 8.68
C PRO A 257 -30.92 50.61 7.58
N LYS A 258 -30.65 49.84 6.52
CA LYS A 258 -31.59 49.64 5.41
C LYS A 258 -32.83 48.86 5.86
N ILE A 259 -32.63 47.83 6.68
CA ILE A 259 -33.71 47.02 7.23
C ILE A 259 -34.51 47.83 8.25
N GLU A 260 -33.85 48.57 9.14
CA GLU A 260 -34.54 49.46 10.09
C GLU A 260 -35.44 50.49 9.38
N THR A 261 -34.93 51.14 8.33
CA THR A 261 -35.69 52.10 7.52
C THR A 261 -36.91 51.47 6.83
N LYS A 262 -36.85 50.18 6.44
CA LYS A 262 -37.97 49.45 5.83
C LYS A 262 -39.14 49.26 6.80
N TYR A 263 -38.85 49.00 8.08
CA TYR A 263 -39.87 48.71 9.09
C TYR A 263 -40.39 49.97 9.81
N GLU A 264 -39.60 51.04 9.83
CA GLU A 264 -39.90 52.30 10.50
C GLU A 264 -41.33 52.85 10.23
N PRO A 265 -41.85 52.91 8.98
CA PRO A 265 -43.19 53.43 8.73
C PRO A 265 -44.31 52.56 9.32
N GLN A 266 -44.12 51.23 9.31
CA GLN A 266 -45.09 50.27 9.84
C GLN A 266 -45.16 50.34 11.37
N VAL A 267 -43.99 50.47 12.01
CA VAL A 267 -43.88 50.67 13.46
C VAL A 267 -44.56 51.96 13.88
N ARG A 268 -44.32 53.08 13.18
CA ARG A 268 -44.98 54.35 13.48
C ARG A 268 -46.49 54.28 13.34
N SER A 269 -46.99 53.61 12.30
CA SER A 269 -48.44 53.43 12.08
C SER A 269 -49.08 52.67 13.23
N ILE A 270 -48.53 51.52 13.62
CA ILE A 270 -49.12 50.69 14.68
C ILE A 270 -49.02 51.39 16.05
N GLU A 271 -47.95 52.15 16.31
CA GLU A 271 -47.82 52.94 17.54
C GLU A 271 -48.85 54.07 17.65
N ALA A 272 -49.19 54.71 16.53
CA ALA A 272 -50.28 55.68 16.48
C ALA A 272 -51.64 55.02 16.78
N ASP A 273 -51.91 53.85 16.18
CA ASP A 273 -53.14 53.10 16.39
C ASP A 273 -53.29 52.61 17.84
N ILE A 274 -52.21 52.13 18.46
CA ILE A 274 -52.16 51.75 19.88
C ILE A 274 -52.49 52.97 20.74
N SER A 275 -51.87 54.11 20.47
CA SER A 275 -52.07 55.35 21.23
C SER A 275 -53.53 55.81 21.16
N ALA A 276 -54.14 55.79 19.99
CA ALA A 276 -55.55 56.15 19.79
C ALA A 276 -56.50 55.17 20.51
N THR A 277 -56.23 53.87 20.40
CA THR A 277 -57.06 52.82 21.04
C THR A 277 -56.95 52.88 22.56
N ARG A 278 -55.77 53.19 23.10
CA ARG A 278 -55.55 53.40 24.53
C ARG A 278 -56.36 54.60 25.06
N ALA A 279 -56.39 55.72 24.33
CA ALA A 279 -57.17 56.89 24.72
C ALA A 279 -58.68 56.57 24.79
N GLU A 280 -59.19 55.81 23.81
CA GLU A 280 -60.59 55.37 23.81
C GLU A 280 -60.89 54.38 24.94
N PHE A 281 -59.98 53.45 25.21
CA PHE A 281 -60.09 52.52 26.33
C PHE A 281 -60.21 53.24 27.68
N GLU A 282 -59.35 54.21 27.96
CA GLU A 282 -59.39 54.97 29.22
C GLU A 282 -60.69 55.76 29.37
N ARG A 283 -61.21 56.32 28.27
CA ARG A 283 -62.51 57.00 28.25
C ARG A 283 -63.66 56.05 28.64
N LEU A 284 -63.70 54.87 28.02
CA LEU A 284 -64.73 53.87 28.29
C LEU A 284 -64.60 53.28 29.70
N ARG A 285 -63.37 53.08 30.18
CA ARG A 285 -63.06 52.63 31.54
C ARG A 285 -63.56 53.61 32.60
N ALA A 286 -63.37 54.92 32.39
CA ALA A 286 -63.84 55.95 33.31
C ALA A 286 -65.38 55.98 33.44
N SER A 287 -66.11 55.59 32.38
CA SER A 287 -67.58 55.49 32.36
C SER A 287 -68.15 54.19 32.91
N SER A 288 -67.29 53.25 33.31
CA SER A 288 -67.70 51.90 33.72
C SER A 288 -68.19 51.84 35.18
N PRO A 289 -69.17 50.96 35.50
CA PRO A 289 -69.72 50.84 36.86
C PRO A 289 -68.69 50.29 37.86
N ALA A 290 -68.88 50.64 39.14
CA ALA A 290 -68.02 50.14 40.22
C ALA A 290 -68.11 48.61 40.37
N MET A 291 -66.98 47.96 40.67
CA MET A 291 -66.91 46.51 40.81
C MET A 291 -67.65 46.02 42.06
N THR A 292 -68.53 45.03 41.91
CA THR A 292 -69.24 44.43 43.04
C THR A 292 -68.35 43.46 43.82
N THR A 293 -68.71 43.19 45.07
CA THR A 293 -67.97 42.25 45.95
C THR A 293 -67.92 40.84 45.37
N GLU A 294 -69.01 40.34 44.78
CA GLU A 294 -69.05 39.00 44.14
C GLU A 294 -68.12 38.91 42.92
N GLN A 295 -68.07 39.95 42.09
CA GLN A 295 -67.18 39.99 40.92
C GLN A 295 -65.71 40.00 41.34
N ARG A 296 -65.37 40.77 42.38
CA ARG A 296 -64.01 40.77 42.95
C ARG A 296 -63.63 39.40 43.51
N GLN A 297 -64.53 38.71 44.21
CA GLN A 297 -64.30 37.35 44.72
C GLN A 297 -64.08 36.33 43.60
N ARG A 298 -64.84 36.40 42.49
CA ARG A 298 -64.64 35.52 41.33
C ARG A 298 -63.27 35.72 40.67
N LEU A 299 -62.82 36.97 40.54
CA LEU A 299 -61.49 37.28 40.02
C LEU A 299 -60.37 36.78 40.96
N GLN A 300 -60.55 36.90 42.28
CA GLN A 300 -59.61 36.36 43.26
C GLN A 300 -59.51 34.83 43.18
N ALA A 301 -60.64 34.12 43.04
CA ALA A 301 -60.66 32.68 42.86
C ALA A 301 -59.91 32.27 41.57
N ARG A 302 -60.20 32.94 40.45
CA ARG A 302 -59.52 32.72 39.16
C ARG A 302 -58.01 33.00 39.25
N ARG A 303 -57.60 34.02 40.00
CA ARG A 303 -56.19 34.35 40.24
C ARG A 303 -55.48 33.21 40.98
N GLY A 304 -56.11 32.67 42.03
CA GLY A 304 -55.59 31.53 42.78
C GLY A 304 -55.51 30.24 41.95
N GLU A 305 -56.49 29.98 41.08
CA GLU A 305 -56.43 28.87 40.12
C GLU A 305 -55.25 29.03 39.13
N LEU A 306 -55.01 30.24 38.64
CA LEU A 306 -53.88 30.53 37.75
C LEU A 306 -52.53 30.38 38.45
N ASP A 307 -52.41 30.76 39.73
CA ASP A 307 -51.21 30.51 40.54
C ASP A 307 -50.96 29.01 40.68
N ALA A 308 -51.96 28.24 41.08
CA ALA A 308 -51.83 26.78 41.23
C ALA A 308 -51.45 26.09 39.92
N LEU A 309 -52.00 26.56 38.79
CA LEU A 309 -51.65 26.06 37.47
C LEU A 309 -50.23 26.48 37.06
N PHE A 310 -49.81 27.71 37.36
CA PHE A 310 -48.45 28.19 37.13
C PHE A 310 -47.42 27.37 37.91
N ASP A 311 -47.68 27.07 39.18
CA ASP A 311 -46.81 26.25 40.01
C ASP A 311 -46.68 24.83 39.44
N THR A 312 -47.81 24.24 39.02
CA THR A 312 -47.85 22.90 38.41
C THR A 312 -47.07 22.85 37.09
N VAL A 313 -47.29 23.83 36.21
CA VAL A 313 -46.58 23.94 34.93
C VAL A 313 -45.08 24.19 35.14
N SER A 314 -44.73 25.07 36.08
CA SER A 314 -43.35 25.37 36.41
C SER A 314 -42.62 24.14 36.94
N ALA A 315 -43.26 23.35 37.81
CA ALA A 315 -42.73 22.10 38.33
C ALA A 315 -42.62 21.00 37.26
N ASP A 316 -43.52 20.94 36.28
CA ASP A 316 -43.39 20.01 35.14
C ASP A 316 -42.21 20.37 34.24
N TRP A 317 -42.02 21.66 33.94
CA TRP A 317 -40.87 22.13 33.19
C TRP A 317 -39.56 21.94 33.94
N GLU A 318 -39.52 22.18 35.25
CA GLU A 318 -38.33 21.92 36.08
C GLU A 318 -37.90 20.45 35.96
N ARG A 319 -38.87 19.52 36.03
CA ARG A 319 -38.62 18.08 35.84
C ARG A 319 -38.15 17.72 34.43
N ARG A 320 -38.56 18.45 33.40
CA ARG A 320 -38.08 18.25 32.01
C ARG A 320 -36.65 18.77 31.85
N ILE A 321 -36.37 19.97 32.34
CA ILE A 321 -35.03 20.58 32.32
C ILE A 321 -34.05 19.68 33.06
N GLU A 322 -34.43 19.16 34.23
CA GLU A 322 -33.55 18.28 35.01
C GLU A 322 -33.25 16.98 34.28
N ARG A 323 -34.24 16.38 33.59
CA ARG A 323 -33.99 15.21 32.71
C ARG A 323 -33.01 15.52 31.59
N SER A 324 -33.14 16.67 30.93
CA SER A 324 -32.21 17.11 29.87
C SER A 324 -30.81 17.40 30.42
N ARG A 325 -30.69 17.97 31.63
CA ARG A 325 -29.40 18.18 32.31
C ARG A 325 -28.70 16.85 32.63
N VAL A 326 -29.45 15.89 33.17
CA VAL A 326 -28.93 14.54 33.43
C VAL A 326 -28.46 13.89 32.13
N ALA A 327 -29.25 13.98 31.05
CA ALA A 327 -28.85 13.44 29.75
C ALA A 327 -27.54 14.07 29.22
N LEU A 328 -27.39 15.39 29.34
CA LEU A 328 -26.14 16.08 28.97
C LEU A 328 -24.96 15.61 29.82
N ALA A 329 -25.14 15.50 31.15
CA ALA A 329 -24.10 15.01 32.04
C ALA A 329 -23.68 13.58 31.69
N THR A 330 -24.63 12.69 31.39
CA THR A 330 -24.32 11.32 30.98
C THR A 330 -23.58 11.26 29.63
N ALA A 331 -23.93 12.15 28.68
CA ALA A 331 -23.23 12.23 27.41
C ALA A 331 -21.78 12.74 27.58
N GLN A 332 -21.56 13.71 28.48
CA GLN A 332 -20.23 14.20 28.82
C GLN A 332 -19.37 13.14 29.53
N GLU A 333 -19.96 12.38 30.44
CA GLU A 333 -19.27 11.27 31.12
C GLU A 333 -18.88 10.17 30.12
N ALA A 334 -19.79 9.82 29.20
CA ALA A 334 -19.51 8.86 28.14
C ALA A 334 -18.36 9.34 27.22
N GLU A 335 -18.33 10.61 26.83
CA GLU A 335 -17.21 11.19 26.07
C GLU A 335 -15.90 11.17 26.88
N GLY A 336 -15.95 11.43 28.17
CA GLY A 336 -14.79 11.33 29.06
C GLY A 336 -14.18 9.93 29.05
N VAL A 337 -15.01 8.90 29.21
CA VAL A 337 -14.61 7.48 29.13
C VAL A 337 -14.06 7.13 27.74
N GLN A 338 -14.72 7.58 26.68
CA GLN A 338 -14.26 7.40 25.30
C GLN A 338 -12.89 8.06 25.07
N THR A 339 -12.68 9.27 25.58
CA THR A 339 -11.41 10.01 25.47
C THR A 339 -10.29 9.30 26.21
N GLU A 340 -10.56 8.74 27.39
CA GLU A 340 -9.60 7.93 28.13
C GLU A 340 -9.23 6.65 27.35
N LEU A 341 -10.23 5.96 26.79
CA LEU A 341 -10.02 4.78 25.95
C LEU A 341 -9.22 5.11 24.70
N LEU A 342 -9.53 6.21 24.01
CA LEU A 342 -8.78 6.69 22.84
C LEU A 342 -7.33 7.01 23.21
N THR A 343 -7.09 7.60 24.37
CA THR A 343 -5.72 7.88 24.86
C THR A 343 -4.95 6.59 25.10
N LYS A 344 -5.58 5.58 25.73
CA LYS A 344 -4.98 4.25 25.92
C LYS A 344 -4.71 3.55 24.59
N ASN A 345 -5.64 3.62 23.65
CA ASN A 345 -5.50 3.02 22.33
C ASN A 345 -4.39 3.69 21.51
N ARG A 346 -4.23 5.02 21.59
CA ARG A 346 -3.10 5.73 20.99
C ARG A 346 -1.76 5.30 21.58
N ALA A 347 -1.67 5.20 22.91
CA ALA A 347 -0.46 4.71 23.56
C ALA A 347 -0.13 3.25 23.15
N ARG A 348 -1.14 2.39 23.03
CA ARG A 348 -0.97 1.01 22.53
C ARG A 348 -0.53 1.01 21.07
N LEU A 349 -1.12 1.85 20.23
CA LEU A 349 -0.75 1.98 18.82
C LEU A 349 0.70 2.43 18.65
N ASP A 350 1.18 3.38 19.45
CA ASP A 350 2.58 3.82 19.43
C ASP A 350 3.52 2.69 19.86
N HIS A 351 3.15 1.94 20.91
CA HIS A 351 3.89 0.76 21.35
C HIS A 351 3.99 -0.30 20.26
N VAL A 352 2.86 -0.67 19.65
CA VAL A 352 2.79 -1.67 18.57
C VAL A 352 3.61 -1.23 17.35
N LYS A 353 3.55 0.06 16.96
CA LYS A 353 4.40 0.59 15.89
C LYS A 353 5.90 0.49 16.21
N SER A 354 6.27 0.72 17.47
CA SER A 354 7.65 0.51 17.92
C SER A 354 8.07 -0.96 17.83
N GLU A 355 7.20 -1.89 18.25
CA GLU A 355 7.46 -3.33 18.14
C GLU A 355 7.62 -3.79 16.69
N ILE A 356 6.75 -3.32 15.79
CA ILE A 356 6.87 -3.57 14.34
C ILE A 356 8.23 -3.08 13.84
N THR A 357 8.63 -1.86 14.21
CA THR A 357 9.91 -1.28 13.79
C THR A 357 11.10 -2.13 14.26
N GLU A 358 11.07 -2.62 15.49
CA GLU A 358 12.13 -3.50 16.02
C GLU A 358 12.15 -4.88 15.32
N LEU A 359 10.99 -5.46 15.04
CA LEU A 359 10.90 -6.71 14.28
C LEU A 359 11.39 -6.51 12.83
N GLU A 360 11.10 -5.37 12.20
CA GLU A 360 11.60 -5.05 10.86
C GLU A 360 13.12 -4.87 10.83
N LYS A 361 13.71 -4.27 11.87
CA LYS A 361 15.18 -4.18 12.03
C LYS A 361 15.84 -5.56 12.08
N GLN A 362 15.13 -6.59 12.52
CA GLN A 362 15.61 -7.99 12.51
C GLN A 362 15.30 -8.70 11.19
N ARG A 363 14.07 -8.54 10.67
CA ARG A 363 13.58 -9.21 9.45
C ARG A 363 14.36 -8.79 8.21
N ILE A 364 14.61 -7.50 8.02
CA ILE A 364 15.20 -6.96 6.79
C ILE A 364 16.64 -7.46 6.59
N PRO A 365 17.55 -7.37 7.59
CA PRO A 365 18.89 -7.95 7.45
C PRO A 365 18.87 -9.47 7.22
N LEU A 366 17.96 -10.20 7.87
CA LEU A 366 17.84 -11.64 7.69
C LEU A 366 17.52 -12.00 6.23
N ALA A 367 16.53 -11.35 5.62
CA ALA A 367 16.22 -11.55 4.20
C ALA A 367 17.36 -11.11 3.26
N ARG A 368 18.04 -10.00 3.58
CA ARG A 368 19.12 -9.47 2.73
C ARG A 368 20.42 -10.26 2.83
N THR A 369 20.65 -10.95 3.94
CA THR A 369 21.83 -11.82 4.09
C THR A 369 21.58 -13.22 3.51
N ASP A 370 20.32 -13.63 3.39
CA ASP A 370 19.99 -14.90 2.75
C ASP A 370 20.28 -14.89 1.24
N GLN A 371 21.01 -15.92 0.81
CA GLN A 371 21.42 -16.10 -0.58
C GLN A 371 20.24 -16.49 -1.47
N ILE A 372 19.34 -17.34 -0.97
CA ILE A 372 18.20 -17.83 -1.74
C ILE A 372 17.25 -16.68 -2.04
N ARG A 373 16.83 -15.94 -1.00
CA ARG A 373 16.01 -14.74 -1.15
C ARG A 373 16.65 -13.67 -2.03
N ARG A 374 17.97 -13.49 -1.95
CA ARG A 374 18.69 -12.58 -2.87
C ARG A 374 18.68 -13.03 -4.33
N LEU A 375 18.75 -14.33 -4.60
CA LEU A 375 18.68 -14.85 -5.95
C LEU A 375 17.25 -14.77 -6.49
N ALA A 376 16.26 -15.11 -5.68
CA ALA A 376 14.84 -14.94 -5.99
C ALA A 376 14.48 -13.47 -6.25
N ALA A 377 14.95 -12.54 -5.42
CA ALA A 377 14.81 -11.11 -5.61
C ALA A 377 15.34 -10.63 -6.99
N ARG A 378 16.50 -11.13 -7.39
CA ARG A 378 17.10 -10.81 -8.70
C ARG A 378 16.31 -11.39 -9.87
N TRP A 379 15.73 -12.58 -9.69
CA TRP A 379 14.90 -13.23 -10.69
C TRP A 379 13.57 -12.48 -10.87
N GLU A 380 12.91 -12.16 -9.76
CA GLU A 380 11.58 -11.54 -9.74
C GLU A 380 11.59 -10.01 -9.88
N GLY A 381 12.77 -9.37 -9.80
CA GLY A 381 12.91 -7.92 -9.93
C GLY A 381 12.42 -7.12 -8.71
N LYS A 382 12.40 -7.73 -7.52
CA LYS A 382 11.95 -7.13 -6.26
C LYS A 382 13.00 -7.22 -5.15
N LYS A 383 12.76 -6.61 -3.99
CA LYS A 383 13.74 -6.66 -2.88
C LYS A 383 13.72 -8.02 -2.16
N PRO A 384 14.82 -8.46 -1.54
CA PRO A 384 14.89 -9.74 -0.79
C PRO A 384 13.82 -9.88 0.30
N GLU A 385 13.46 -8.78 0.96
CA GLU A 385 12.41 -8.71 1.97
C GLU A 385 10.97 -8.85 1.41
N GLU A 386 10.77 -8.65 0.11
CA GLU A 386 9.46 -8.72 -0.57
C GLU A 386 9.25 -10.05 -1.30
N VAL A 387 10.26 -10.94 -1.28
CA VAL A 387 10.18 -12.27 -1.87
C VAL A 387 9.26 -13.15 -1.02
N THR A 388 8.31 -13.80 -1.69
CA THR A 388 7.40 -14.76 -1.06
C THR A 388 8.11 -16.09 -0.80
N GLU A 389 7.61 -16.85 0.17
CA GLU A 389 8.15 -18.18 0.49
C GLU A 389 8.14 -19.10 -0.74
N ALA A 390 7.07 -19.08 -1.54
CA ALA A 390 6.96 -19.91 -2.74
C ALA A 390 8.05 -19.59 -3.78
N GLU A 391 8.34 -18.31 -4.00
CA GLU A 391 9.39 -17.87 -4.92
C GLU A 391 10.78 -18.23 -4.41
N ALA A 392 11.02 -18.07 -3.10
CA ALA A 392 12.25 -18.52 -2.47
C ALA A 392 12.42 -20.04 -2.59
N GLY A 393 11.34 -20.81 -2.41
CA GLY A 393 11.34 -22.27 -2.51
C GLY A 393 11.70 -22.78 -3.91
N VAL A 394 11.19 -22.15 -4.98
CA VAL A 394 11.56 -22.51 -6.36
C VAL A 394 13.05 -22.29 -6.60
N VAL A 395 13.57 -21.14 -6.17
CA VAL A 395 15.00 -20.83 -6.33
C VAL A 395 15.87 -21.72 -5.47
N ALA A 396 15.44 -22.03 -4.25
CA ALA A 396 16.10 -23.00 -3.36
C ALA A 396 16.24 -24.36 -4.04
N ALA A 397 15.15 -24.89 -4.60
CA ALA A 397 15.15 -26.19 -5.26
C ALA A 397 16.18 -26.24 -6.41
N ILE A 398 16.20 -25.21 -7.27
CA ILE A 398 17.15 -25.13 -8.40
C ILE A 398 18.60 -24.99 -7.88
N TRP A 399 18.82 -24.05 -6.97
CA TRP A 399 20.15 -23.73 -6.46
C TRP A 399 20.76 -24.90 -5.69
N PHE A 400 20.03 -25.47 -4.73
CA PHE A 400 20.49 -26.60 -3.93
C PHE A 400 20.69 -27.85 -4.78
N SER A 401 19.80 -28.14 -5.74
CA SER A 401 19.99 -29.26 -6.67
C SER A 401 21.25 -29.09 -7.52
N SER A 402 21.52 -27.88 -8.00
CA SER A 402 22.73 -27.61 -8.80
C SER A 402 24.02 -27.84 -8.01
N LEU A 403 24.06 -27.41 -6.75
CA LEU A 403 25.19 -27.61 -5.85
C LEU A 403 25.37 -29.08 -5.48
N ALA A 404 24.27 -29.78 -5.20
CA ALA A 404 24.29 -31.20 -4.88
C ALA A 404 24.79 -32.06 -6.04
N ILE A 405 24.41 -31.75 -7.30
CA ILE A 405 24.91 -32.46 -8.49
C ILE A 405 26.43 -32.27 -8.63
N ILE A 406 26.90 -31.03 -8.46
CA ILE A 406 28.34 -30.73 -8.53
C ILE A 406 29.08 -31.47 -7.44
N ALA A 407 28.58 -31.46 -6.20
CA ALA A 407 29.19 -32.15 -5.08
C ALA A 407 29.26 -33.67 -5.30
N GLY A 408 28.16 -34.30 -5.74
CA GLY A 408 28.10 -35.74 -5.99
C GLY A 408 29.02 -36.22 -7.12
N LEU A 409 29.24 -35.38 -8.14
CA LEU A 409 30.07 -35.71 -9.29
C LEU A 409 31.52 -35.21 -9.20
N ALA A 410 31.84 -34.33 -8.25
CA ALA A 410 33.17 -33.72 -8.13
C ALA A 410 34.29 -34.77 -7.99
N GLY A 411 34.14 -35.73 -7.07
CA GLY A 411 35.14 -36.78 -6.86
C GLY A 411 35.32 -37.70 -8.08
N PRO A 412 34.27 -38.32 -8.64
CA PRO A 412 34.37 -39.18 -9.81
C PRO A 412 34.93 -38.47 -11.06
N ILE A 413 34.47 -37.24 -11.33
CA ILE A 413 34.97 -36.45 -12.46
C ILE A 413 36.46 -36.14 -12.25
N THR A 414 36.86 -35.73 -11.05
CA THR A 414 38.26 -35.44 -10.72
C THR A 414 39.13 -36.69 -10.88
N ALA A 415 38.66 -37.87 -10.46
CA ALA A 415 39.36 -39.13 -10.65
C ALA A 415 39.52 -39.49 -12.13
N MET A 416 38.47 -39.32 -12.94
CA MET A 416 38.53 -39.57 -14.38
C MET A 416 39.49 -38.61 -15.10
N VAL A 417 39.50 -37.33 -14.73
CA VAL A 417 40.45 -36.34 -15.25
C VAL A 417 41.88 -36.72 -14.86
N ALA A 418 42.11 -37.13 -13.62
CA ALA A 418 43.40 -37.60 -13.15
C ALA A 418 43.93 -38.78 -13.98
N LEU A 419 43.09 -39.79 -14.21
CA LEU A 419 43.43 -40.95 -15.02
C LEU A 419 43.65 -40.59 -16.50
N ALA A 420 42.89 -39.65 -17.05
CA ALA A 420 43.12 -39.12 -18.39
C ALA A 420 44.49 -38.44 -18.51
N LEU A 421 44.87 -37.60 -17.55
CA LEU A 421 46.18 -36.94 -17.50
C LEU A 421 47.32 -37.95 -17.40
N GLN A 422 47.19 -38.96 -16.54
CA GLN A 422 48.18 -40.03 -16.40
C GLN A 422 48.32 -40.85 -17.69
N ARG A 423 47.21 -41.16 -18.37
CA ARG A 423 47.23 -41.87 -19.66
C ARG A 423 47.93 -41.08 -20.76
N ILE A 424 47.64 -39.77 -20.86
CA ILE A 424 48.31 -38.87 -21.81
C ILE A 424 49.81 -38.79 -21.50
N ALA A 425 50.18 -38.72 -20.22
CA ALA A 425 51.57 -38.67 -19.79
C ALA A 425 52.36 -39.96 -20.10
N ALA A 426 51.71 -41.13 -20.00
CA ALA A 426 52.30 -42.44 -20.23
C ALA A 426 52.62 -42.71 -21.72
N GLY A 427 52.34 -41.79 -22.63
CA GLY A 427 52.69 -41.93 -24.06
C GLY A 427 52.00 -43.12 -24.74
N THR A 428 50.97 -43.69 -24.12
CA THR A 428 50.17 -44.74 -24.74
C THR A 428 49.32 -44.11 -25.84
N GLU A 429 49.85 -44.08 -27.06
CA GLU A 429 49.04 -43.98 -28.27
C GLU A 429 48.06 -45.17 -28.27
N GLY A 430 46.88 -44.99 -27.66
CA GLY A 430 45.72 -45.81 -27.99
C GLY A 430 45.41 -45.64 -29.48
N PRO A 431 44.91 -46.69 -30.16
CA PRO A 431 44.99 -46.83 -31.61
C PRO A 431 44.45 -45.58 -32.32
N LYS A 432 45.26 -45.06 -33.25
CA LYS A 432 44.92 -43.91 -34.10
C LYS A 432 43.49 -44.06 -34.66
N GLY A 433 42.57 -43.26 -34.12
CA GLY A 433 41.21 -43.07 -34.59
C GLY A 433 40.19 -44.11 -34.15
N SER A 434 39.40 -43.78 -33.12
CA SER A 434 38.08 -44.39 -32.88
C SER A 434 37.28 -44.45 -34.19
N ARG A 435 36.56 -45.55 -34.44
CA ARG A 435 35.63 -45.65 -35.60
C ARG A 435 34.64 -44.48 -35.63
N LEU A 436 34.29 -43.97 -34.45
CA LEU A 436 33.39 -42.83 -34.25
C LEU A 436 34.06 -41.49 -34.57
N SER A 437 35.35 -41.30 -34.24
CA SER A 437 36.08 -40.09 -34.66
C SER A 437 36.40 -40.11 -36.16
N ARG A 438 36.59 -41.30 -36.76
CA ARG A 438 36.66 -41.46 -38.23
C ARG A 438 35.32 -41.21 -38.90
N LEU A 439 34.20 -41.61 -38.30
CA LEU A 439 32.85 -41.32 -38.77
C LEU A 439 32.51 -39.84 -38.65
N LEU A 440 32.75 -39.22 -37.50
CA LEU A 440 32.55 -37.78 -37.28
C LEU A 440 33.50 -36.95 -38.16
N ARG A 441 34.76 -37.36 -38.31
CA ARG A 441 35.69 -36.73 -39.25
C ARG A 441 35.23 -36.92 -40.70
N ARG A 442 34.74 -38.10 -41.10
CA ARG A 442 34.14 -38.30 -42.42
C ARG A 442 32.89 -37.47 -42.60
N MET A 443 32.04 -37.35 -41.59
CA MET A 443 30.81 -36.57 -41.61
C MET A 443 31.11 -35.06 -41.68
N LEU A 444 32.12 -34.59 -40.94
CA LEU A 444 32.63 -33.22 -41.02
C LEU A 444 33.36 -32.95 -42.34
N LEU A 445 34.10 -33.93 -42.88
CA LEU A 445 34.75 -33.82 -44.18
C LEU A 445 33.74 -33.86 -45.33
N THR A 446 32.70 -34.69 -45.27
CA THR A 446 31.61 -34.69 -46.28
C THR A 446 30.78 -33.43 -46.15
N TRP A 447 30.55 -32.91 -44.94
CA TRP A 447 29.90 -31.62 -44.72
C TRP A 447 30.76 -30.44 -45.21
N ARG A 448 32.08 -30.52 -45.03
CA ARG A 448 33.06 -29.54 -45.55
C ARG A 448 33.20 -29.64 -47.07
N TRP A 449 33.22 -30.83 -47.65
CA TRP A 449 33.34 -31.06 -49.10
C TRP A 449 32.03 -30.77 -49.85
N LYS A 450 30.86 -30.92 -49.20
CA LYS A 450 29.60 -30.36 -49.72
C LYS A 450 29.62 -28.82 -49.85
N ARG A 451 30.58 -28.14 -49.20
CA ARG A 451 30.73 -26.67 -49.26
C ARG A 451 31.99 -26.16 -49.96
N VAL A 452 32.93 -27.01 -50.36
CA VAL A 452 34.15 -26.59 -51.06
C VAL A 452 34.03 -26.97 -52.53
N ARG A 453 33.82 -25.97 -53.40
CA ARG A 453 33.94 -26.12 -54.86
C ARG A 453 35.30 -26.74 -55.19
N THR A 454 35.28 -27.88 -55.86
CA THR A 454 36.48 -28.50 -56.46
C THR A 454 36.99 -27.58 -57.56
N VAL A 455 38.06 -26.83 -57.27
CA VAL A 455 38.85 -26.15 -58.30
C VAL A 455 39.66 -27.22 -59.01
N LYS A 456 39.40 -27.45 -60.30
CA LYS A 456 40.25 -28.28 -61.15
C LYS A 456 41.54 -27.50 -61.43
N VAL A 457 42.66 -27.98 -60.90
CA VAL A 457 43.99 -27.47 -61.28
C VAL A 457 44.35 -28.14 -62.61
N PRO A 458 44.57 -27.39 -63.70
CA PRO A 458 45.08 -27.95 -64.93
C PRO A 458 46.55 -28.36 -64.72
N VAL A 459 46.86 -29.62 -65.02
CA VAL A 459 48.22 -30.11 -65.13
C VAL A 459 48.73 -29.70 -66.51
N GLU A 460 49.78 -28.88 -66.56
CA GLU A 460 50.45 -28.51 -67.80
C GLU A 460 51.25 -29.71 -68.32
N ILE A 461 50.78 -30.29 -69.42
CA ILE A 461 51.57 -31.16 -70.28
C ILE A 461 52.18 -30.25 -71.35
N PRO A 462 53.51 -30.16 -71.48
CA PRO A 462 54.12 -29.36 -72.53
C PRO A 462 53.96 -30.07 -73.88
N VAL A 463 53.13 -29.51 -74.76
CA VAL A 463 53.12 -29.84 -76.19
C VAL A 463 53.06 -28.53 -76.98
N GLU A 464 53.92 -28.45 -77.99
CA GLU A 464 54.22 -27.29 -78.82
C GLU A 464 53.00 -26.73 -79.55
N ARG A 465 53.04 -25.40 -79.74
CA ARG A 465 52.05 -24.60 -80.47
C ARG A 465 52.13 -24.89 -81.97
N GLU A 466 50.99 -25.18 -82.56
CA GLU A 466 50.64 -24.78 -83.93
C GLU A 466 49.33 -24.00 -83.95
N VAL A 467 49.20 -23.19 -84.99
CA VAL A 467 48.36 -22.00 -85.18
C VAL A 467 46.98 -22.40 -85.71
N GLU A 468 45.89 -21.74 -85.25
CA GLU A 468 44.85 -21.08 -86.09
C GLU A 468 43.62 -20.62 -85.27
N ILE A 469 43.50 -19.29 -85.20
CA ILE A 469 42.31 -18.42 -85.36
C ILE A 469 40.91 -19.06 -85.24
N GLU A 470 40.09 -18.60 -84.28
CA GLU A 470 38.79 -17.95 -84.55
C GLU A 470 38.13 -17.32 -83.29
N LYS A 471 38.07 -15.98 -83.35
CA LYS A 471 37.15 -14.99 -82.75
C LYS A 471 35.93 -15.50 -81.95
N ARG A 472 35.75 -15.01 -80.70
CA ARG A 472 34.45 -14.68 -80.07
C ARG A 472 34.59 -13.81 -78.80
N ILE A 473 34.34 -12.52 -78.99
CA ILE A 473 33.51 -11.55 -78.23
C ILE A 473 33.46 -11.67 -76.69
N GLU A 474 33.79 -10.52 -76.08
CA GLU A 474 33.78 -10.07 -74.68
C GLU A 474 32.51 -10.38 -73.86
N VAL A 475 32.69 -10.58 -72.54
CA VAL A 475 32.01 -9.78 -71.50
C VAL A 475 32.87 -9.78 -70.22
N PRO A 476 33.45 -8.65 -69.77
CA PRO A 476 33.97 -8.52 -68.41
C PRO A 476 32.80 -8.28 -67.43
N VAL A 477 32.63 -9.16 -66.44
CA VAL A 477 31.72 -8.90 -65.31
C VAL A 477 32.55 -8.39 -64.15
N GLU A 478 32.50 -7.08 -63.92
CA GLU A 478 33.02 -6.44 -62.71
C GLU A 478 32.21 -6.90 -61.50
N LYS A 479 32.92 -7.44 -60.49
CA LYS A 479 32.32 -7.90 -59.25
C LYS A 479 32.36 -6.77 -58.22
N ILE A 480 31.25 -6.05 -58.08
CA ILE A 480 31.08 -4.95 -57.11
C ILE A 480 31.08 -5.54 -55.68
N VAL A 481 32.07 -5.18 -54.88
CA VAL A 481 32.12 -5.47 -53.44
C VAL A 481 31.41 -4.32 -52.71
N LYS A 482 30.32 -4.63 -52.00
CA LYS A 482 29.55 -3.64 -51.22
C LYS A 482 30.19 -3.44 -49.84
N GLU A 483 30.70 -2.25 -49.58
CA GLU A 483 31.20 -1.80 -48.28
C GLU A 483 30.05 -1.11 -47.52
N ILE A 484 29.85 -1.47 -46.25
CA ILE A 484 28.78 -0.90 -45.41
C ILE A 484 29.36 0.31 -44.65
N LEU A 485 28.87 1.52 -44.93
CA LEU A 485 29.29 2.76 -44.29
C LEU A 485 28.27 3.16 -43.20
N TYR A 486 28.73 3.44 -41.97
CA TYR A 486 27.87 3.89 -40.87
C TYR A 486 27.94 5.42 -40.76
N VAL A 487 26.84 6.12 -41.06
CA VAL A 487 26.76 7.59 -40.99
C VAL A 487 25.82 8.00 -39.85
N PRO A 488 26.31 8.64 -38.77
CA PRO A 488 25.46 9.14 -37.70
C PRO A 488 24.75 10.43 -38.14
N VAL A 489 23.42 10.44 -38.08
CA VAL A 489 22.59 11.64 -38.34
C VAL A 489 21.95 12.08 -37.03
N LEU A 490 22.22 13.32 -36.62
CA LEU A 490 21.65 13.94 -35.42
C LEU A 490 20.36 14.66 -35.82
N THR A 491 19.21 14.06 -35.52
CA THR A 491 17.91 14.72 -35.64
C THR A 491 16.98 14.26 -34.52
N ASP A 492 16.17 15.18 -34.00
CA ASP A 492 15.29 14.95 -32.86
C ASP A 492 13.87 14.50 -33.28
N ASP A 493 13.56 14.53 -34.58
CA ASP A 493 12.28 14.03 -35.14
C ASP A 493 12.48 12.73 -35.95
N PRO A 494 12.09 11.57 -35.40
CA PRO A 494 12.25 10.27 -36.06
C PRO A 494 11.32 10.06 -37.26
N ALA A 495 10.25 10.83 -37.43
CA ALA A 495 9.37 10.74 -38.59
C ALA A 495 9.96 11.49 -39.79
N ALA A 496 10.55 12.67 -39.56
CA ALA A 496 11.24 13.44 -40.59
C ALA A 496 12.46 12.70 -41.17
N LEU A 497 13.21 11.96 -40.33
CA LEU A 497 14.34 11.15 -40.80
C LEU A 497 13.93 10.04 -41.78
N ARG A 498 12.80 9.37 -41.52
CA ARG A 498 12.28 8.32 -42.41
C ARG A 498 11.83 8.91 -43.74
N GLN A 499 11.15 10.04 -43.72
CA GLN A 499 10.68 10.71 -44.95
C GLN A 499 11.84 11.23 -45.81
N ALA A 500 12.93 11.70 -45.19
CA ALA A 500 14.14 12.10 -45.91
C ALA A 500 14.90 10.89 -46.49
N LEU A 501 14.97 9.78 -45.76
CA LEU A 501 15.59 8.54 -46.25
C LEU A 501 14.79 7.90 -47.40
N ASP A 502 13.45 7.95 -47.38
CA ASP A 502 12.62 7.35 -48.43
C ASP A 502 12.62 8.14 -49.75
N ASN A 503 12.86 9.45 -49.71
CA ASN A 503 12.82 10.30 -50.93
C ASN A 503 14.16 10.40 -51.68
N ASP A 504 15.30 10.31 -50.98
CA ASP A 504 16.63 10.55 -51.57
C ASP A 504 17.45 9.26 -51.79
N LEU A 505 16.95 8.09 -51.41
CA LEU A 505 17.64 6.82 -51.63
C LEU A 505 17.09 6.06 -52.85
N PRO A 506 17.96 5.51 -53.72
CA PRO A 506 17.53 4.60 -54.79
C PRO A 506 16.78 3.39 -54.22
N ALA A 507 15.71 2.95 -54.88
CA ALA A 507 14.79 1.91 -54.40
C ALA A 507 15.48 0.59 -53.99
N GLU A 508 16.65 0.29 -54.55
CA GLU A 508 17.45 -0.91 -54.28
C GLU A 508 18.18 -0.89 -52.92
N VAL A 509 18.28 0.28 -52.27
CA VAL A 509 19.00 0.47 -51.00
C VAL A 509 18.02 0.72 -49.84
N ALA A 510 16.84 1.27 -50.11
CA ALA A 510 15.83 1.59 -49.09
C ALA A 510 15.47 0.37 -48.21
N ASP A 511 15.26 -0.79 -48.83
CA ASP A 511 14.91 -2.04 -48.13
C ASP A 511 16.02 -2.59 -47.21
N LEU A 512 17.25 -2.09 -47.33
CA LEU A 512 18.42 -2.55 -46.57
C LEU A 512 18.74 -1.66 -45.35
N VAL A 513 18.06 -0.51 -45.19
CA VAL A 513 18.33 0.44 -44.11
C VAL A 513 17.54 0.07 -42.84
N LYS A 514 18.23 -0.33 -41.76
CA LYS A 514 17.63 -0.51 -40.43
C LYS A 514 17.88 0.71 -39.55
N VAL A 515 16.83 1.48 -39.27
CA VAL A 515 16.88 2.63 -38.34
C VAL A 515 16.65 2.16 -36.91
N SER A 516 17.59 2.44 -36.00
CA SER A 516 17.48 2.17 -34.56
C SER A 516 17.55 3.49 -33.78
N ALA A 517 16.52 3.81 -32.99
CA ALA A 517 16.48 5.02 -32.17
C ALA A 517 16.56 4.67 -30.67
N LYS A 518 17.37 5.40 -29.92
CA LYS A 518 17.56 5.21 -28.47
C LYS A 518 16.49 6.01 -27.71
N GLN A 519 15.46 5.33 -27.19
CA GLN A 519 14.38 6.00 -26.45
C GLN A 519 14.87 6.61 -25.12
N GLY A 520 14.63 7.91 -24.96
CA GLY A 520 14.89 8.68 -23.75
C GLY A 520 13.83 8.47 -22.66
N ARG A 521 14.31 8.50 -21.41
CA ARG A 521 13.62 8.32 -20.13
C ARG A 521 12.41 9.26 -19.97
N LYS A 522 11.19 8.73 -19.79
CA LYS A 522 10.03 9.53 -19.35
C LYS A 522 10.05 9.65 -17.82
N ASN A 523 10.18 10.87 -17.33
CA ASN A 523 9.79 11.25 -15.97
C ASN A 523 8.25 11.27 -15.92
N ALA A 524 7.65 10.62 -14.93
CA ALA A 524 6.24 10.76 -14.59
C ALA A 524 6.13 11.37 -13.20
N GLY A 525 5.75 12.65 -13.19
CA GLY A 525 5.05 13.30 -12.08
C GLY A 525 3.62 13.64 -12.53
N SER A 526 2.74 13.79 -11.54
CA SER A 526 1.33 14.25 -11.57
C SER A 526 0.30 13.38 -12.31
N THR A 527 -0.49 12.62 -11.55
CA THR A 527 -1.83 13.04 -11.10
C THR A 527 -2.12 12.41 -9.76
#